data_AF-H9WZ57-F1
#
_entry.id   AF-H9WZ57-F1
#
_cell.length_a   1.000
_cell.length_b   1.000
_cell.length_c   1.000
_cell.angle_alpha   90.00
_cell.angle_beta   90.00
_cell.angle_gamma   90.00
#
_symmetry.space_group_name_H-M   'P 1'
#
loop_
_entity.id
_entity.type
_entity.pdbx_description
1 polymer ?
#
loop_
_entity_poly.entity_id
_entity_poly.type
_entity_poly.pdbx_seq_one_letter_code
_entity_poly.pdbx_strand_id
1 'polypeptide(L)'
;SWEKENVTSEALEAARISCNKYMAKFTGKDAFHLRVRVHPFHVLCINKMLSCAGSDRLQTGMRGAFGKPQGTCARVAIGQVLLS
;
A
#
# COMPACT_ATOMS: atom_id res chain seq x y z
N SER A 1 -5.70 13.40 1.53
CA SER A 1 -6.68 12.79 0.63
C SER A 1 -8.02 13.46 0.85
N TRP A 2 -8.85 13.53 -0.17
CA TRP A 2 -10.24 14.00 -0.04
C TRP A 2 -11.18 12.90 0.44
N GLU A 3 -10.68 11.66 0.52
CA GLU A 3 -11.43 10.51 0.99
C GLU A 3 -10.73 9.85 2.18
N LYS A 4 -11.50 9.06 2.94
CA LYS A 4 -10.97 8.22 4.03
C LYS A 4 -10.74 6.81 3.49
N GLU A 5 -9.49 6.42 3.38
CA GLU A 5 -9.09 5.21 2.66
C GLU A 5 -7.80 4.60 3.22
N ASN A 6 -7.46 3.41 2.73
CA ASN A 6 -6.20 2.73 3.04
C ASN A 6 -5.31 2.75 1.80
N VAL A 7 -4.21 3.48 1.85
CA VAL A 7 -3.25 3.57 0.74
C VAL A 7 -2.13 2.56 0.98
N THR A 8 -1.91 1.66 0.03
CA THR A 8 -0.92 0.59 0.18
C THR A 8 0.52 1.14 0.13
N SER A 9 1.47 0.40 0.73
CA SER A 9 2.90 0.74 0.67
C SER A 9 3.40 0.83 -0.77
N GLU A 10 2.91 -0.04 -1.65
CA GLU A 10 3.30 -0.10 -3.05
C GLU A 10 2.81 1.14 -3.81
N ALA A 11 1.59 1.62 -3.53
CA ALA A 11 1.05 2.82 -4.13
C ALA A 11 1.82 4.08 -3.70
N LEU A 12 2.20 4.16 -2.41
CA LEU A 12 3.02 5.26 -1.90
C LEU A 12 4.40 5.30 -2.56
N GLU A 13 5.04 4.14 -2.73
CA GLU A 13 6.36 4.07 -3.39
C GLU A 13 6.28 4.39 -4.88
N ALA A 14 5.26 3.89 -5.57
CA ALA A 14 5.01 4.24 -6.97
C ALA A 14 4.81 5.75 -7.16
N ALA A 15 4.01 6.39 -6.28
CA ALA A 15 3.80 7.83 -6.29
C ALA A 15 5.11 8.60 -6.02
N ARG A 16 5.89 8.18 -5.03
CA ARG A 16 7.19 8.79 -4.70
C ARG A 16 8.15 8.75 -5.88
N ILE A 17 8.28 7.60 -6.54
CA ILE A 17 9.13 7.42 -7.73
C ILE A 17 8.65 8.32 -8.87
N SER A 18 7.34 8.34 -9.13
CA SER A 18 6.73 9.14 -10.20
C SER A 18 7.00 10.64 -10.01
N CYS A 19 6.69 11.18 -8.81
CA CYS A 19 6.92 12.58 -8.47
C CYS A 19 8.41 12.94 -8.56
N ASN A 20 9.29 12.13 -7.98
CA ASN A 20 10.74 12.38 -8.01
C ASN A 20 11.30 12.37 -9.44
N LYS A 21 10.86 11.43 -10.28
CA LYS A 21 11.31 11.34 -11.68
C LYS A 21 10.89 12.55 -12.49
N TYR A 22 9.65 13.03 -12.30
CA TYR A 22 9.15 14.20 -12.99
C TYR A 22 9.91 15.45 -12.57
N MET A 23 10.00 15.70 -11.26
CA MET A 23 10.68 16.89 -10.73
C MET A 23 12.17 16.91 -11.11
N ALA A 24 12.89 15.79 -10.95
CA ALA A 24 14.29 15.71 -11.34
C ALA A 24 14.53 16.00 -12.84
N LYS A 25 13.58 15.67 -13.72
CA LYS A 25 13.68 15.92 -15.16
C LYS A 25 13.45 17.39 -15.52
N PHE A 26 12.50 18.06 -14.87
CA PHE A 26 12.04 19.39 -15.29
C PHE A 26 12.60 20.55 -14.46
N THR A 27 12.82 20.36 -13.16
CA THR A 27 13.35 21.40 -12.26
C THR A 27 14.81 21.16 -11.84
N GLY A 28 15.30 19.92 -11.98
CA GLY A 28 16.63 19.52 -11.52
C GLY A 28 16.60 18.92 -10.11
N LYS A 29 17.56 18.04 -9.81
CA LYS A 29 17.53 17.16 -8.62
C LYS A 29 17.58 17.91 -7.29
N ASP A 30 18.31 19.02 -7.22
CA ASP A 30 18.54 19.77 -5.98
C ASP A 30 17.60 20.98 -5.82
N ALA A 31 16.65 21.13 -6.74
CA ALA A 31 15.72 22.26 -6.76
C ALA A 31 14.45 22.05 -5.91
N PHE A 32 14.25 20.85 -5.33
CA PHE A 32 13.05 20.52 -4.56
C PHE A 32 13.34 19.60 -3.37
N HIS A 33 12.46 19.63 -2.37
CA HIS A 33 12.45 18.69 -1.25
C HIS A 33 11.10 18.01 -1.18
N LEU A 34 11.04 16.73 -1.57
CA LEU A 34 9.84 15.90 -1.51
C LEU A 34 9.89 14.98 -0.29
N ARG A 35 8.84 15.00 0.54
CA ARG A 35 8.66 14.14 1.69
C ARG A 35 7.33 13.41 1.64
N VAL A 36 7.37 12.09 1.82
CA VAL A 36 6.19 11.27 2.13
C VAL A 36 5.84 11.47 3.60
N ARG A 37 4.63 11.97 3.87
CA ARG A 37 4.17 12.32 5.23
C ARG A 37 3.47 11.17 5.95
N VAL A 38 2.94 10.22 5.18
CA VAL A 38 2.24 9.05 5.72
C VAL A 38 3.16 7.83 5.78
N HIS A 39 2.99 7.03 6.85
CA HIS A 39 3.76 5.81 7.06
C HIS A 39 2.83 4.59 7.08
N PRO A 40 3.18 3.50 6.37
CA PRO A 40 2.34 2.31 6.30
C PRO A 40 2.59 1.40 7.51
N PHE A 41 1.89 1.66 8.62
CA PHE A 41 1.98 0.84 9.83
C PHE A 41 0.90 -0.23 9.95
N HIS A 42 -0.19 -0.11 9.19
CA HIS A 42 -1.29 -1.07 9.27
C HIS A 42 -0.98 -2.28 8.42
N VAL A 43 -1.06 -3.48 9.00
CA VAL A 43 -0.78 -4.74 8.29
C VAL A 43 -2.08 -5.31 7.74
N LEU A 44 -2.08 -5.62 6.44
CA LEU A 44 -3.15 -6.31 5.75
C LEU A 44 -2.93 -7.82 5.86
N CYS A 45 -3.96 -8.55 6.26
CA CYS A 45 -3.94 -10.00 6.39
C CYS A 45 -4.73 -10.67 5.26
N ILE A 46 -4.25 -11.83 4.80
CA ILE A 46 -4.90 -12.66 3.78
C ILE A 46 -5.14 -14.08 4.28
N ASN A 47 -6.37 -14.58 4.11
CA ASN A 47 -6.67 -16.00 4.16
C ASN A 47 -6.46 -16.59 2.76
N LYS A 48 -5.25 -17.09 2.49
CA LYS A 48 -4.87 -17.52 1.14
C LYS A 48 -5.53 -18.84 0.77
N MET A 49 -6.38 -18.83 -0.25
CA MET A 49 -7.02 -20.03 -0.81
C MET A 49 -6.12 -20.73 -1.83
N LEU A 50 -6.19 -22.07 -1.89
CA LEU A 50 -5.53 -22.86 -2.92
C LEU A 50 -6.32 -22.76 -4.24
N SER A 51 -5.62 -22.44 -5.32
CA SER A 51 -6.20 -22.27 -6.66
C SER A 51 -6.13 -23.52 -7.55
N CYS A 52 -5.69 -24.66 -7.02
CA CYS A 52 -5.55 -25.91 -7.78
C CYS A 52 -6.84 -26.74 -7.80
N ALA A 53 -6.95 -27.66 -8.77
CA ALA A 53 -8.04 -28.64 -8.81
C ALA A 53 -7.99 -29.57 -7.58
N GLY A 54 -9.15 -29.81 -6.96
CA GLY A 54 -9.24 -30.58 -5.72
C GLY A 54 -8.78 -29.82 -4.46
N SER A 55 -8.78 -28.49 -4.47
CA SER A 55 -8.40 -27.66 -3.32
C SER A 55 -9.31 -27.86 -2.11
N ASP A 56 -10.55 -28.30 -2.32
CA ASP A 56 -11.52 -28.65 -1.28
C ASP A 56 -11.01 -29.76 -0.34
N ARG A 57 -10.19 -30.67 -0.86
CA ARG A 57 -9.61 -31.78 -0.08
C ARG A 57 -8.45 -31.36 0.79
N LEU A 58 -7.76 -30.29 0.41
CA LEU A 58 -6.49 -29.85 1.03
C LEU A 58 -6.65 -28.63 1.92
N GLN A 59 -7.70 -27.83 1.71
CA GLN A 59 -7.91 -26.60 2.44
C GLN A 59 -9.04 -26.72 3.47
N THR A 60 -8.93 -25.97 4.56
CA THR A 60 -9.98 -25.86 5.59
C THR A 60 -11.10 -24.88 5.25
N GLY A 61 -11.13 -24.33 4.03
CA GLY A 61 -12.07 -23.28 3.63
C GLY A 61 -12.01 -22.06 4.57
N MET A 62 -13.14 -21.74 5.20
CA MET A 62 -13.25 -20.64 6.16
C MET A 62 -13.03 -21.07 7.63
N ARG A 63 -12.77 -22.36 7.90
CA ARG A 63 -12.42 -22.80 9.25
C ARG A 63 -11.01 -22.33 9.58
N GLY A 64 -10.89 -21.53 10.65
CA GLY A 64 -9.62 -20.91 11.04
C GLY A 64 -9.17 -19.77 10.12
N ALA A 65 -10.12 -18.98 9.59
CA ALA A 65 -9.88 -17.96 8.56
C ALA A 65 -9.03 -16.74 8.97
N PHE A 66 -8.40 -16.72 10.15
CA PHE A 66 -7.51 -15.62 10.51
C PHE A 66 -6.31 -15.60 9.55
N GLY A 67 -6.17 -14.50 8.83
CA GLY A 67 -5.19 -14.38 7.76
C GLY A 67 -3.76 -14.22 8.27
N LYS A 68 -2.81 -14.50 7.38
CA LYS A 68 -1.39 -14.20 7.58
C LYS A 68 -1.08 -12.81 7.02
N PRO A 69 -0.09 -12.09 7.58
CA PRO A 69 0.30 -10.77 7.07
C PRO A 69 0.79 -10.87 5.61
N GLN A 70 0.29 -10.00 4.74
CA GLN A 70 0.66 -9.96 3.30
C GLN A 70 1.32 -8.66 2.88
N GLY A 71 0.87 -7.52 3.43
CA GLY A 71 1.35 -6.21 3.03
C GLY A 71 1.00 -5.15 4.07
N THR A 72 1.42 -3.92 3.80
CA THR A 72 1.18 -2.79 4.71
C THR A 72 0.44 -1.66 4.01
N CYS A 73 -0.32 -0.90 4.76
CA CYS A 73 -0.98 0.29 4.26
C CYS A 73 -0.95 1.42 5.29
N ALA A 74 -1.00 2.65 4.77
CA ALA A 74 -1.24 3.85 5.55
C ALA A 74 -2.75 4.10 5.61
N ARG A 75 -3.28 4.26 6.82
CA ARG A 75 -4.67 4.68 7.02
C ARG A 75 -4.74 6.19 6.91
N VAL A 76 -5.50 6.68 5.93
CA VAL A 76 -5.55 8.10 5.58
C VAL A 76 -6.91 8.68 5.96
N ALA A 77 -6.91 9.84 6.61
CA ALA A 77 -8.10 10.62 6.91
C ALA A 77 -8.36 11.68 5.83
N ILE A 78 -9.62 12.15 5.78
CA ILE A 78 -10.01 13.28 4.95
C ILE A 78 -9.21 14.52 5.38
N GLY A 79 -8.62 15.23 4.41
CA GLY A 79 -7.76 16.39 4.63
C GLY A 79 -6.31 16.05 5.02
N GLN A 80 -5.94 14.77 5.20
CA GLN A 80 -4.58 14.41 5.59
C GLN A 80 -3.59 14.54 4.43
N VAL A 81 -2.47 15.22 4.65
CA VAL A 81 -1.40 15.40 3.65
C VAL A 81 -0.65 14.09 3.42
N LEU A 82 -0.47 13.72 2.15
CA LEU A 82 0.25 12.50 1.73
C LEU A 82 1.71 12.79 1.34
N LEU A 83 1.91 13.75 0.45
CA LEU A 83 3.19 14.19 -0.08
C LEU A 83 3.31 15.70 0.14
N SER A 84 4.48 16.15 0.56
CA SER A 84 4.80 17.57 0.77
C SER A 84 6.20 17.87 0.26
#